data_AF-A0A2C9CUP8-F1
#
_entry.id   AF-A0A2C9CUP8-F1
#
_cell.length_a   1.000
_cell.length_b   1.000
_cell.length_c   1.000
_cell.angle_alpha   90.00
_cell.angle_beta   90.00
_cell.angle_gamma   90.00
#
_symmetry.space_group_name_H-M   'P 1'
#
loop_
_entity.id
_entity.type
_entity.pdbx_description
1 polymer ?
#
loop_
_entity_poly.entity_id
_entity_poly.type
_entity_poly.pdbx_seq_one_letter_code
_entity_poly.pdbx_strand_id
1 'polypeptide(L)'
;MSSILTNNGAMVALSTLRSISTGLADTQKEISTGLKIGSAADNAAVWSISQVMSSDADGFTAISESLTLGNSTVAVARQAAESITSLLGDIKTQVISAQETGNDKGKIQSEISALRDQVSSIVGAAQFKGVNLLQGSSSISILSSLDRSEDGSVSASRITVGRNDLAAVEGEAGTTAVAAGALMTGTRTGSSVAGNAADPDAVVSFTAGGIEAGATYTISLEGTGAAGSNTGGAQTFTYVANDSDTEADVSDALKAQMDTYISDNSLTNISTSQDATTGALTVALGGGAGTDAITVGFTETTGGTVAGGLSALASLDVTTEEGAALALTDIESLINTAIDAAASFGSVQGRINTQSDFVSSLTDSLTSGIGALVDANMEAASARLQSLQVQQQLGIQSLSIANQAPQSILSLFG
;
A
#
# COMPACT_ATOMS: atom_id res chain seq x y z
N MET A 1 -54.76 -67.38 -11.34
CA MET A 1 -56.01 -66.84 -10.76
C MET A 1 -56.34 -65.53 -11.48
N SER A 2 -57.19 -65.56 -12.52
CA SER A 2 -57.64 -64.34 -13.19
C SER A 2 -58.89 -63.79 -12.49
N SER A 3 -58.75 -62.66 -11.81
CA SER A 3 -59.89 -61.87 -11.33
C SER A 3 -60.28 -60.86 -12.40
N ILE A 4 -61.58 -60.70 -12.67
CA ILE A 4 -62.11 -59.68 -13.60
C ILE A 4 -62.10 -58.28 -12.94
N LEU A 5 -62.23 -58.24 -11.61
CA LEU A 5 -62.35 -57.00 -10.83
C LEU A 5 -60.99 -56.35 -10.52
N THR A 6 -59.90 -57.11 -10.55
CA THR A 6 -58.55 -56.61 -10.23
C THR A 6 -57.53 -57.22 -11.17
N ASN A 7 -56.85 -56.35 -11.94
CA ASN A 7 -55.77 -56.76 -12.83
C ASN A 7 -54.41 -56.48 -12.18
N ASN A 8 -53.85 -57.49 -11.51
CA ASN A 8 -52.56 -57.36 -10.84
C ASN A 8 -51.40 -57.12 -11.83
N GLY A 9 -51.47 -57.68 -13.04
CA GLY A 9 -50.46 -57.47 -14.08
C GLY A 9 -50.42 -56.02 -14.57
N ALA A 10 -51.59 -55.40 -14.75
CA ALA A 10 -51.70 -53.99 -15.12
C ALA A 10 -51.24 -53.06 -13.98
N MET A 11 -51.48 -53.40 -12.71
CA MET A 11 -50.99 -52.60 -11.57
C MET A 11 -49.46 -52.62 -11.46
N VAL A 12 -48.84 -53.77 -11.65
CA VAL A 12 -47.37 -53.89 -11.69
C VAL A 12 -46.80 -53.12 -12.88
N ALA A 13 -47.37 -53.28 -14.08
CA ALA A 13 -46.97 -52.54 -15.26
C ALA A 13 -47.10 -51.01 -15.08
N LEU A 14 -48.18 -50.54 -14.43
CA LEU A 14 -48.39 -49.14 -14.12
C LEU A 14 -47.40 -48.61 -13.08
N SER A 15 -47.07 -49.40 -12.06
CA SER A 15 -46.02 -49.08 -11.07
C SER A 15 -44.66 -48.91 -11.76
N THR A 16 -44.30 -49.84 -12.64
CA THR A 16 -43.07 -49.76 -13.44
C THR A 16 -43.08 -48.54 -14.37
N LEU A 17 -44.20 -48.25 -15.03
CA LEU A 17 -44.33 -47.07 -15.90
C LEU A 17 -44.22 -45.75 -15.13
N ARG A 18 -44.76 -45.67 -13.92
CA ARG A 18 -44.59 -44.51 -13.01
C ARG A 18 -43.13 -44.33 -12.63
N SER A 19 -42.43 -45.40 -12.28
CA SER A 19 -41.00 -45.37 -11.96
C SER A 19 -40.15 -44.89 -13.15
N ILE A 20 -40.41 -45.40 -14.37
CA ILE A 20 -39.77 -44.93 -15.60
C ILE A 20 -40.06 -43.45 -15.86
N SER A 21 -41.30 -43.00 -15.64
CA SER A 21 -41.70 -41.62 -15.85
C SER A 21 -41.03 -40.66 -14.86
N THR A 22 -40.86 -41.06 -13.59
CA THR A 22 -40.05 -40.31 -12.62
C THR A 22 -38.59 -40.22 -13.05
N GLY A 23 -37.98 -41.36 -13.44
CA GLY A 23 -36.60 -41.36 -13.93
C GLY A 23 -36.38 -40.50 -15.18
N LEU A 24 -37.37 -40.42 -16.08
CA LEU A 24 -37.31 -39.56 -17.27
C LEU A 24 -37.35 -38.08 -16.88
N ALA A 25 -38.21 -37.70 -15.93
CA ALA A 25 -38.26 -36.34 -15.40
C ALA A 25 -36.96 -35.95 -14.70
N ASP A 26 -36.35 -36.86 -13.93
CA ASP A 26 -35.07 -36.63 -13.25
C ASP A 26 -33.93 -36.43 -14.26
N THR A 27 -33.80 -37.32 -15.26
CA THR A 27 -32.77 -37.18 -16.30
C THR A 27 -33.02 -35.95 -17.18
N GLN A 28 -34.27 -35.57 -17.42
CA GLN A 28 -34.59 -34.32 -18.13
C GLN A 28 -34.20 -33.09 -17.31
N LYS A 29 -34.38 -33.12 -15.99
CA LYS A 29 -33.90 -32.09 -15.07
C LYS A 29 -32.37 -31.98 -15.13
N GLU A 30 -31.64 -33.10 -15.01
CA GLU A 30 -30.18 -33.15 -15.12
C GLU A 30 -29.67 -32.56 -16.44
N ILE A 31 -30.31 -32.89 -17.58
CA ILE A 31 -29.93 -32.37 -18.90
C ILE A 31 -30.26 -30.87 -19.03
N SER A 32 -31.38 -30.41 -18.46
CA SER A 32 -31.80 -29.01 -18.57
C SER A 32 -31.00 -28.08 -17.67
N THR A 33 -30.56 -28.54 -16.49
CA THR A 33 -29.79 -27.73 -15.54
C THR A 33 -28.29 -27.95 -15.69
N GLY A 34 -27.85 -29.07 -16.28
CA GLY A 34 -26.46 -29.50 -16.27
C GLY A 34 -25.99 -30.05 -14.92
N LEU A 35 -26.86 -30.07 -13.90
CA LEU A 35 -26.51 -30.41 -12.53
C LEU A 35 -27.20 -31.71 -12.12
N LYS A 36 -26.40 -32.64 -11.59
CA LYS A 36 -26.88 -33.85 -10.91
C LYS A 36 -27.54 -33.51 -9.58
N ILE A 37 -27.07 -32.48 -8.88
CA ILE A 37 -27.58 -32.06 -7.55
C ILE A 37 -27.95 -30.57 -7.61
N GLY A 38 -29.13 -30.27 -8.17
CA GLY A 38 -29.57 -28.88 -8.36
C GLY A 38 -30.22 -28.25 -7.13
N SER A 39 -30.68 -29.06 -6.17
CA SER A 39 -31.43 -28.59 -5.00
C SER A 39 -31.13 -29.40 -3.74
N ALA A 40 -31.42 -28.82 -2.57
CA ALA A 40 -31.28 -29.51 -1.29
C ALA A 40 -32.14 -30.79 -1.17
N ALA A 41 -33.20 -30.90 -1.98
CA ALA A 41 -34.03 -32.10 -2.04
C ALA A 41 -33.32 -33.29 -2.72
N ASP A 42 -32.37 -33.02 -3.63
CA ASP A 42 -31.64 -34.05 -4.37
C ASP A 42 -30.54 -34.67 -3.47
N ASN A 43 -29.78 -33.82 -2.76
CA ASN A 43 -28.85 -34.23 -1.70
C ASN A 43 -28.48 -33.03 -0.82
N ALA A 44 -29.08 -32.94 0.38
CA ALA A 44 -28.88 -31.80 1.27
C ALA A 44 -27.42 -31.58 1.69
N ALA A 45 -26.66 -32.67 1.94
CA ALA A 45 -25.28 -32.57 2.39
C ALA A 45 -24.38 -32.01 1.27
N VAL A 46 -24.41 -32.62 0.08
CA VAL A 46 -23.58 -32.19 -1.05
C VAL A 46 -23.97 -30.78 -1.52
N TRP A 47 -25.28 -30.48 -1.56
CA TRP A 47 -25.77 -29.15 -1.93
C TRP A 47 -25.32 -28.07 -0.94
N SER A 48 -25.31 -28.35 0.36
CA SER A 48 -24.83 -27.36 1.35
C SER A 48 -23.33 -27.09 1.22
N ILE A 49 -22.53 -28.13 0.96
CA ILE A 49 -21.08 -27.98 0.75
C ILE A 49 -20.80 -27.19 -0.53
N SER A 50 -21.47 -27.53 -1.63
CA SER A 50 -21.28 -26.84 -2.92
C SER A 50 -21.71 -25.38 -2.86
N GLN A 51 -22.79 -25.06 -2.13
CA GLN A 51 -23.24 -23.68 -1.97
C GLN A 51 -22.23 -22.84 -1.18
N VAL A 52 -21.63 -23.42 -0.14
CA VAL A 52 -20.57 -22.78 0.64
C VAL A 52 -19.33 -22.55 -0.22
N MET A 53 -18.88 -23.58 -0.95
CA MET A 53 -17.73 -23.46 -1.86
C MET A 53 -17.97 -22.43 -2.98
N SER A 54 -19.19 -22.36 -3.51
CA SER A 54 -19.58 -21.36 -4.52
C SER A 54 -19.53 -19.94 -3.94
N SER A 55 -20.04 -19.75 -2.72
CA SER A 55 -19.94 -18.46 -2.04
C SER A 55 -18.49 -18.04 -1.80
N ASP A 56 -17.61 -18.99 -1.47
CA ASP A 56 -16.19 -18.72 -1.27
C ASP A 56 -15.52 -18.36 -2.62
N ALA A 57 -15.85 -19.06 -3.70
CA ALA A 57 -15.36 -18.75 -5.06
C ALA A 57 -15.78 -17.35 -5.55
N ASP A 58 -17.02 -16.95 -5.29
CA ASP A 58 -17.50 -15.60 -5.59
C ASP A 58 -16.74 -14.53 -4.76
N GLY A 59 -16.48 -14.83 -3.49
CA GLY A 59 -15.66 -13.99 -2.62
C GLY A 59 -14.22 -13.81 -3.14
N PHE A 60 -13.59 -14.89 -3.61
CA PHE A 60 -12.26 -14.84 -4.22
C PHE A 60 -12.24 -14.10 -5.56
N THR A 61 -13.32 -14.19 -6.35
CA THR A 61 -13.47 -13.39 -7.58
C THR A 61 -13.50 -11.89 -7.27
N ALA A 62 -14.26 -11.48 -6.25
CA ALA A 62 -14.27 -10.08 -5.79
C ALA A 62 -12.90 -9.63 -5.24
N ILE A 63 -12.16 -10.51 -4.57
CA ILE A 63 -10.78 -10.24 -4.14
C ILE A 63 -9.85 -10.06 -5.34
N SER A 64 -9.98 -10.86 -6.38
CA SER A 64 -9.21 -10.73 -7.63
C SER A 64 -9.43 -9.37 -8.30
N GLU A 65 -10.67 -8.89 -8.34
CA GLU A 65 -10.99 -7.53 -8.83
C GLU A 65 -10.33 -6.45 -7.96
N SER A 66 -10.37 -6.60 -6.64
CA SER A 66 -9.69 -5.68 -5.71
C SER A 66 -8.17 -5.69 -5.88
N LEU A 67 -7.56 -6.86 -6.09
CA LEU A 67 -6.13 -7.01 -6.35
C LEU A 67 -5.74 -6.37 -7.68
N THR A 68 -6.56 -6.51 -8.72
CA THR A 68 -6.37 -5.87 -10.03
C THR A 68 -6.42 -4.35 -9.93
N LEU A 69 -7.37 -3.82 -9.16
CA LEU A 69 -7.49 -2.38 -8.89
C LEU A 69 -6.29 -1.86 -8.09
N GLY A 70 -5.86 -2.62 -7.07
CA GLY A 70 -4.68 -2.34 -6.27
C GLY A 70 -3.41 -2.34 -7.11
N ASN A 71 -3.23 -3.33 -7.99
CA ASN A 71 -2.12 -3.42 -8.93
C ASN A 71 -2.02 -2.18 -9.81
N SER A 72 -3.15 -1.76 -10.38
CA SER A 72 -3.23 -0.58 -11.24
C SER A 72 -2.80 0.70 -10.49
N THR A 73 -3.20 0.83 -9.22
CA THR A 73 -2.84 1.97 -8.38
C THR A 73 -1.33 1.99 -8.09
N VAL A 74 -0.76 0.84 -7.73
CA VAL A 74 0.68 0.70 -7.46
C VAL A 74 1.51 0.88 -8.74
N ALA A 75 1.00 0.42 -9.89
CA ALA A 75 1.66 0.58 -11.18
C ALA A 75 1.78 2.05 -11.59
N VAL A 76 0.73 2.86 -11.38
CA VAL A 76 0.78 4.31 -11.62
C VAL A 76 1.84 4.98 -10.74
N ALA A 77 1.88 4.63 -9.44
CA ALA A 77 2.87 5.18 -8.52
C ALA A 77 4.31 4.77 -8.89
N ARG A 78 4.54 3.50 -9.24
CA ARG A 78 5.84 3.01 -9.71
C ARG A 78 6.31 3.72 -10.97
N GLN A 79 5.44 3.84 -11.97
CA GLN A 79 5.76 4.51 -13.24
C GLN A 79 6.08 6.00 -13.03
N ALA A 80 5.35 6.65 -12.13
CA ALA A 80 5.62 8.03 -11.76
C ALA A 80 6.97 8.15 -11.03
N ALA A 81 7.28 7.27 -10.07
CA ALA A 81 8.59 7.24 -9.40
C ALA A 81 9.75 7.02 -10.39
N GLU A 82 9.63 6.08 -11.34
CA GLU A 82 10.63 5.86 -12.39
C GLU A 82 10.83 7.09 -13.29
N SER A 83 9.74 7.80 -13.62
CA SER A 83 9.80 9.03 -14.40
C SER A 83 10.47 10.17 -13.63
N ILE A 84 10.21 10.27 -12.33
CA ILE A 84 10.87 11.22 -11.43
C ILE A 84 12.36 10.91 -11.34
N THR A 85 12.77 9.65 -11.21
CA THR A 85 14.19 9.26 -11.22
C THR A 85 14.88 9.70 -12.52
N SER A 86 14.21 9.58 -13.67
CA SER A 86 14.76 10.08 -14.94
C SER A 86 14.97 11.59 -14.92
N LEU A 87 13.98 12.36 -14.45
CA LEU A 87 14.09 13.83 -14.36
C LEU A 87 15.16 14.29 -13.37
N LEU A 88 15.31 13.59 -12.25
CA LEU A 88 16.40 13.85 -11.30
C LEU A 88 17.78 13.57 -11.95
N GLY A 89 17.86 12.58 -12.83
CA GLY A 89 19.04 12.33 -13.67
C GLY A 89 19.35 13.49 -14.64
N ASP A 90 18.31 14.09 -15.23
CA ASP A 90 18.45 15.27 -16.09
C ASP A 90 18.91 16.49 -15.26
N ILE A 91 18.34 16.69 -14.07
CA ILE A 91 18.77 17.72 -13.12
C ILE A 91 20.23 17.52 -12.71
N LYS A 92 20.66 16.29 -12.42
CA LYS A 92 22.06 15.97 -12.13
C LYS A 92 22.98 16.38 -13.29
N THR A 93 22.56 16.13 -14.53
CA THR A 93 23.32 16.54 -15.73
C THR A 93 23.45 18.07 -15.80
N GLN A 94 22.38 18.80 -15.48
CA GLN A 94 22.41 20.27 -15.41
C GLN A 94 23.31 20.78 -14.29
N VAL A 95 23.28 20.17 -13.11
CA VAL A 95 24.18 20.49 -11.98
C VAL A 95 25.64 20.29 -12.38
N ILE A 96 25.97 19.19 -13.08
CA ILE A 96 27.32 18.96 -13.61
C ILE A 96 27.71 20.05 -14.63
N SER A 97 26.80 20.44 -15.51
CA SER A 97 27.06 21.53 -16.47
C SER A 97 27.31 22.88 -15.77
N ALA A 98 26.65 23.15 -14.65
CA ALA A 98 26.88 24.36 -13.85
C ALA A 98 28.26 24.39 -13.15
N GLN A 99 28.92 23.24 -12.98
CA GLN A 99 30.27 23.16 -12.42
C GLN A 99 31.36 23.52 -13.44
N GLU A 100 31.05 23.51 -14.74
CA GLU A 100 32.04 23.90 -15.76
C GLU A 100 32.26 25.42 -15.77
N THR A 101 33.52 25.83 -15.85
CA THR A 101 33.89 27.24 -15.95
C THR A 101 33.47 27.82 -17.30
N GLY A 102 32.77 28.95 -17.28
CA GLY A 102 32.32 29.67 -18.49
C GLY A 102 30.86 29.43 -18.89
N ASN A 103 30.13 28.54 -18.20
CA ASN A 103 28.69 28.35 -18.43
C ASN A 103 27.84 29.39 -17.69
N ASP A 104 26.68 29.71 -18.25
CA ASP A 104 25.72 30.68 -17.69
C ASP A 104 24.86 30.00 -16.62
N LYS A 105 25.36 30.02 -15.37
CA LYS A 105 24.73 29.37 -14.22
C LYS A 105 23.29 29.84 -13.95
N GLY A 106 22.95 31.09 -14.31
CA GLY A 106 21.59 31.61 -14.15
C GLY A 106 20.58 30.95 -15.09
N LYS A 107 21.00 30.63 -16.33
CA LYS A 107 20.16 29.87 -17.27
C LYS A 107 20.02 28.42 -16.84
N ILE A 108 21.10 27.80 -16.38
CA ILE A 108 21.07 26.42 -15.87
C ILE A 108 20.13 26.33 -14.67
N GLN A 109 20.18 27.28 -13.72
CA GLN A 109 19.24 27.33 -12.60
C GLN A 109 17.78 27.46 -13.06
N SER A 110 17.53 28.20 -14.16
CA SER A 110 16.19 28.31 -14.74
C SER A 110 15.72 26.98 -15.34
N GLU A 111 16.60 26.23 -16.01
CA GLU A 111 16.31 24.89 -16.52
C GLU A 111 16.06 23.88 -15.40
N ILE A 112 16.89 23.91 -14.34
CA ILE A 112 16.70 23.10 -13.13
C ILE A 112 15.33 23.39 -12.48
N SER A 113 14.96 24.67 -12.37
CA SER A 113 13.66 25.07 -11.82
C SER A 113 12.50 24.52 -12.63
N ALA A 114 12.59 24.55 -13.98
CA ALA A 114 11.57 23.97 -14.85
C ALA A 114 11.47 22.44 -14.71
N LEU A 115 12.60 21.74 -14.59
CA LEU A 115 12.62 20.28 -14.35
C LEU A 115 12.01 19.93 -12.99
N ARG A 116 12.30 20.70 -11.95
CA ARG A 116 11.67 20.56 -10.62
C ARG A 116 10.15 20.75 -10.71
N ASP A 117 9.69 21.78 -11.41
CA ASP A 117 8.26 22.03 -11.57
C ASP A 117 7.58 20.88 -12.33
N GLN A 118 8.28 20.27 -13.30
CA GLN A 118 7.83 19.06 -13.97
C GLN A 118 7.77 17.85 -13.03
N VAL A 119 8.77 17.66 -12.15
CA VAL A 119 8.73 16.62 -11.09
C VAL A 119 7.49 16.81 -10.21
N SER A 120 7.24 18.03 -9.72
CA SER A 120 6.06 18.36 -8.91
C SER A 120 4.74 18.06 -9.65
N SER A 121 4.68 18.38 -10.95
CA SER A 121 3.51 18.05 -11.78
C SER A 121 3.29 16.54 -11.93
N ILE A 122 4.35 15.73 -12.04
CA ILE A 122 4.23 14.27 -12.13
C ILE A 122 3.77 13.68 -10.80
N VAL A 123 4.33 14.15 -9.68
CA VAL A 123 3.93 13.74 -8.34
C VAL A 123 2.44 14.03 -8.13
N GLY A 124 1.96 15.22 -8.48
CA GLY A 124 0.54 15.58 -8.39
C GLY A 124 -0.37 14.77 -9.33
N ALA A 125 0.12 14.45 -10.54
CA ALA A 125 -0.64 13.69 -11.53
C ALA A 125 -0.70 12.17 -11.25
N ALA A 126 0.15 11.63 -10.37
CA ALA A 126 0.24 10.21 -10.01
C ALA A 126 -0.93 9.72 -9.13
N GLN A 127 -2.15 10.10 -9.50
CA GLN A 127 -3.38 9.74 -8.82
C GLN A 127 -4.16 8.66 -9.57
N PHE A 128 -4.66 7.68 -8.83
CA PHE A 128 -5.62 6.70 -9.35
C PHE A 128 -6.86 6.70 -8.45
N LYS A 129 -8.02 7.00 -9.05
CA LYS A 129 -9.31 7.17 -8.33
C LYS A 129 -9.25 8.14 -7.14
N GLY A 130 -8.39 9.17 -7.23
CA GLY A 130 -8.25 10.19 -6.19
C GLY A 130 -7.29 9.83 -5.05
N VAL A 131 -6.64 8.66 -5.11
CA VAL A 131 -5.56 8.32 -4.17
C VAL A 131 -4.22 8.51 -4.85
N ASN A 132 -3.28 9.13 -4.14
CA ASN A 132 -1.91 9.34 -4.57
C ASN A 132 -0.98 8.68 -3.54
N LEU A 133 -0.06 7.84 -4.01
CA LEU A 133 0.90 7.13 -3.17
C LEU A 133 2.25 7.83 -3.05
N LEU A 134 2.43 8.94 -3.80
CA LEU A 134 3.65 9.74 -3.86
C LEU A 134 3.56 11.07 -3.08
N GLN A 135 2.39 11.43 -2.54
CA GLN A 135 2.19 12.64 -1.73
C GLN A 135 1.04 12.47 -0.73
N GLY A 136 1.11 13.19 0.40
CA GLY A 136 0.06 13.24 1.42
C GLY A 136 0.20 12.19 2.52
N SER A 137 -0.83 11.96 3.34
CA SER A 137 -0.73 11.13 4.56
C SER A 137 -1.44 9.77 4.51
N SER A 138 -2.08 9.40 3.39
CA SER A 138 -2.91 8.18 3.32
C SER A 138 -2.16 6.97 2.73
N SER A 139 -2.19 5.82 3.42
CA SER A 139 -1.77 4.52 2.88
C SER A 139 -2.97 3.76 2.30
N ILE A 140 -2.71 2.83 1.37
CA ILE A 140 -3.76 1.95 0.82
C ILE A 140 -3.56 0.55 1.35
N SER A 141 -4.64 -0.09 1.73
CA SER A 141 -4.65 -1.53 2.01
C SER A 141 -5.58 -2.23 1.03
N ILE A 142 -5.06 -3.26 0.37
CA ILE A 142 -5.75 -4.03 -0.67
C ILE A 142 -6.18 -5.36 -0.05
N LEU A 143 -7.43 -5.77 -0.25
CA LEU A 143 -7.90 -7.08 0.20
C LEU A 143 -7.15 -8.17 -0.57
N SER A 144 -6.52 -9.09 0.14
CA SER A 144 -5.60 -10.09 -0.42
C SER A 144 -6.18 -11.49 -0.39
N SER A 145 -6.83 -11.83 0.72
CA SER A 145 -7.45 -13.13 0.92
C SER A 145 -8.54 -13.03 1.98
N LEU A 146 -9.40 -14.03 1.98
CA LEU A 146 -10.39 -14.29 2.99
C LEU A 146 -10.03 -15.63 3.64
N ASP A 147 -9.54 -15.58 4.88
CA ASP A 147 -9.14 -16.78 5.62
C ASP A 147 -10.29 -17.25 6.50
N ARG A 148 -10.60 -18.54 6.41
CA ARG A 148 -11.74 -19.14 7.09
C ARG A 148 -11.23 -20.18 8.08
N SER A 149 -11.55 -19.94 9.35
CA SER A 149 -11.16 -20.80 10.46
C SER A 149 -12.14 -21.97 10.63
N GLU A 150 -11.72 -23.02 11.35
CA GLU A 150 -12.53 -24.22 11.65
C GLU A 150 -13.81 -23.89 12.44
N ASP A 151 -13.83 -22.76 13.16
CA ASP A 151 -14.99 -22.26 13.89
C ASP A 151 -16.05 -21.55 13.01
N GLY A 152 -15.78 -21.45 11.70
CA GLY A 152 -16.65 -20.76 10.75
C GLY A 152 -16.50 -19.24 10.75
N SER A 153 -15.56 -18.68 11.52
CA SER A 153 -15.19 -17.28 11.43
C SER A 153 -14.40 -17.01 10.15
N VAL A 154 -14.58 -15.81 9.61
CA VAL A 154 -13.99 -15.37 8.35
C VAL A 154 -13.23 -14.08 8.61
N SER A 155 -11.94 -14.07 8.31
CA SER A 155 -11.04 -12.94 8.51
C SER A 155 -10.46 -12.47 7.19
N ALA A 156 -10.27 -11.16 7.04
CA ALA A 156 -9.69 -10.57 5.83
C ALA A 156 -8.20 -10.32 6.01
N SER A 157 -7.39 -10.88 5.11
CA SER A 157 -5.98 -10.53 4.98
C SER A 157 -5.81 -9.39 3.99
N ARG A 158 -4.87 -8.47 4.27
CA ARG A 158 -4.64 -7.26 3.48
C ARG A 158 -3.17 -7.12 3.09
N ILE A 159 -2.92 -6.68 1.87
CA ILE A 159 -1.61 -6.17 1.45
C ILE A 159 -1.62 -4.66 1.68
N THR A 160 -0.87 -4.20 2.69
CA THR A 160 -0.65 -2.76 2.91
C THR A 160 0.44 -2.27 1.98
N VAL A 161 0.12 -1.21 1.24
CA VAL A 161 1.07 -0.46 0.42
C VAL A 161 1.50 0.75 1.23
N GLY A 162 2.77 0.77 1.61
CA GLY A 162 3.39 1.94 2.22
C GLY A 162 3.41 3.10 1.23
N ARG A 163 3.22 4.32 1.74
CA ARG A 163 3.50 5.54 0.98
C ARG A 163 5.00 5.74 0.90
N ASN A 164 5.47 6.22 -0.25
CA ASN A 164 6.81 6.81 -0.38
C ASN A 164 6.61 8.23 -0.90
N ASP A 165 6.75 9.23 -0.02
CA ASP A 165 6.50 10.63 -0.39
C ASP A 165 7.65 11.15 -1.26
N LEU A 166 7.34 11.64 -2.46
CA LEU A 166 8.28 12.23 -3.40
C LEU A 166 7.90 13.68 -3.73
N ALA A 167 7.05 14.33 -2.93
CA ALA A 167 6.74 15.73 -3.14
C ALA A 167 8.00 16.59 -3.04
N ALA A 168 8.15 17.56 -3.96
CA ALA A 168 9.17 18.59 -3.91
C ALA A 168 8.68 19.82 -3.12
N VAL A 169 7.92 19.59 -2.05
CA VAL A 169 7.32 20.63 -1.21
C VAL A 169 8.10 20.69 0.09
N GLU A 170 8.52 21.91 0.47
CA GLU A 170 9.14 22.15 1.76
C GLU A 170 8.15 21.90 2.90
N GLY A 171 8.65 21.39 4.02
CA GLY A 171 7.82 21.26 5.20
C GLY A 171 7.48 22.64 5.75
N GLU A 172 6.20 22.93 5.95
CA GLU A 172 5.78 24.17 6.59
C GLU A 172 5.96 24.02 8.10
N ALA A 173 6.57 25.02 8.73
CA ALA A 173 6.73 25.05 10.17
C ALA A 173 5.36 25.02 10.87
N GLY A 174 5.23 24.17 11.89
CA GLY A 174 4.07 24.20 12.78
C GLY A 174 3.91 25.57 13.42
N THR A 175 2.67 26.01 13.60
CA THR A 175 2.38 27.28 14.31
C THR A 175 1.87 27.03 15.73
N THR A 176 1.61 25.77 16.08
CA THR A 176 1.07 25.41 17.40
C THR A 176 2.21 25.19 18.38
N ALA A 177 2.42 26.14 19.28
CA ALA A 177 3.40 26.00 20.35
C ALA A 177 3.05 24.81 21.25
N VAL A 178 4.06 23.99 21.55
CA VAL A 178 3.97 22.88 22.51
C VAL A 178 4.62 23.30 23.84
N ALA A 179 4.31 22.57 24.92
CA ALA A 179 4.87 22.86 26.23
C ALA A 179 6.40 22.66 26.21
N ALA A 180 7.17 23.59 26.77
CA ALA A 180 8.63 23.51 26.79
C ALA A 180 9.12 22.18 27.40
N GLY A 181 10.00 21.47 26.67
CA GLY A 181 10.50 20.15 27.09
C GLY A 181 9.67 18.97 26.59
N ALA A 182 8.63 19.18 25.78
CA ALA A 182 7.81 18.10 25.23
C ALA A 182 8.47 17.45 24.01
N LEU A 183 9.11 18.26 23.15
CA LEU A 183 9.82 17.82 21.95
C LEU A 183 11.33 18.07 21.99
N MET A 184 11.84 19.00 22.80
CA MET A 184 13.27 19.23 22.97
C MET A 184 13.63 19.44 24.44
N THR A 185 14.49 18.59 24.99
CA THR A 185 15.01 18.80 26.35
C THR A 185 16.43 19.34 26.30
N GLY A 186 16.63 20.56 26.81
CA GLY A 186 17.95 21.18 26.94
C GLY A 186 18.57 20.98 28.33
N THR A 187 19.82 20.54 28.40
CA THR A 187 20.61 20.57 29.64
C THR A 187 21.69 21.66 29.51
N ARG A 188 21.69 22.60 30.47
CA ARG A 188 22.71 23.66 30.54
C ARG A 188 23.75 23.30 31.59
N THR A 189 25.02 23.25 31.18
CA THR A 189 26.15 23.24 32.12
C THR A 189 26.69 24.66 32.17
N GLY A 190 26.45 25.37 33.28
CA GLY A 190 26.88 26.76 33.47
C GLY A 190 25.73 27.78 33.44
N SER A 191 25.77 28.74 34.38
CA SER A 191 24.75 29.79 34.55
C SER A 191 25.06 30.93 33.57
N SER A 192 24.29 31.03 32.48
CA SER A 192 24.51 31.93 31.32
C SER A 192 25.81 31.65 30.55
N VAL A 193 25.73 31.42 29.24
CA VAL A 193 26.94 31.36 28.37
C VAL A 193 27.33 32.80 28.05
N ALA A 194 27.71 33.55 29.08
CA ALA A 194 28.59 34.70 28.91
C ALA A 194 29.99 34.13 29.06
N GLY A 195 30.79 34.17 28.00
CA GLY A 195 32.20 33.82 28.02
C GLY A 195 32.92 34.81 28.93
N ASN A 196 32.86 34.52 30.21
CA ASN A 196 33.77 35.06 31.19
C ASN A 196 34.90 34.04 31.33
N ALA A 197 36.11 34.51 31.58
CA ALA A 197 37.35 33.72 31.67
C ALA A 197 37.36 32.63 32.77
N ALA A 198 36.22 32.37 33.43
CA ALA A 198 36.04 31.38 34.49
C ALA A 198 35.46 30.04 34.00
N ASP A 199 34.93 29.95 32.78
CA ASP A 199 34.42 28.70 32.19
C ASP A 199 34.83 28.60 30.70
N PRO A 200 36.00 28.00 30.40
CA PRO A 200 36.53 27.93 29.03
C PRO A 200 35.77 26.97 28.10
N ASP A 201 34.83 26.17 28.63
CA ASP A 201 34.11 25.12 27.91
C ASP A 201 32.60 25.20 28.18
N ALA A 202 32.01 26.38 27.98
CA ALA A 202 30.58 26.56 28.16
C ALA A 202 29.79 25.83 27.05
N VAL A 203 28.90 24.92 27.45
CA VAL A 203 28.17 24.04 26.53
C VAL A 203 26.66 24.11 26.75
N VAL A 204 25.90 24.09 25.66
CA VAL A 204 24.44 23.86 25.67
C VAL A 204 24.17 22.59 24.88
N SER A 205 23.61 21.57 25.53
CA SER A 205 23.13 20.37 24.85
C SER A 205 21.61 20.33 24.83
N PHE A 206 21.05 19.80 23.75
CA PHE A 206 19.63 19.52 23.62
C PHE A 206 19.43 18.18 22.93
N THR A 207 18.39 17.47 23.36
CA THR A 207 17.98 16.20 22.80
C THR A 207 16.58 16.39 22.21
N ALA A 208 16.43 16.09 20.91
CA ALA A 208 15.10 15.95 20.32
C ALA A 208 14.41 14.75 20.97
N GLY A 209 13.17 14.92 21.39
CA GLY A 209 12.35 13.90 22.03
C GLY A 209 11.00 13.81 21.32
N GLY A 210 10.43 12.62 21.25
CA GLY A 210 9.03 12.44 20.81
C GLY A 210 8.78 12.92 19.38
N ILE A 211 9.53 12.37 18.42
CA ILE A 211 9.38 12.74 17.00
C ILE A 211 7.97 12.41 16.52
N GLU A 212 7.22 13.45 16.15
CA GLU A 212 5.95 13.34 15.45
C GLU A 212 6.10 13.93 14.05
N ALA A 213 5.54 13.26 13.04
CA ALA A 213 5.47 13.78 11.68
C ALA A 213 4.86 15.19 11.65
N GLY A 214 5.59 16.17 11.11
CA GLY A 214 5.16 17.57 11.07
C GLY A 214 5.46 18.37 12.34
N ALA A 215 6.16 17.79 13.32
CA ALA A 215 6.77 18.54 14.41
C ALA A 215 7.93 19.38 13.87
N THR A 216 8.05 20.61 14.35
CA THR A 216 9.09 21.55 13.91
C THR A 216 10.00 21.90 15.09
N TYR A 217 11.28 21.67 14.86
CA TYR A 217 12.39 21.88 15.77
C TYR A 217 13.12 23.14 15.32
N THR A 218 13.06 24.20 16.13
CA THR A 218 13.75 25.45 15.83
C THR A 218 14.81 25.73 16.88
N ILE A 219 16.03 25.99 16.46
CA ILE A 219 17.13 26.45 17.32
C ILE A 219 17.51 27.85 16.90
N SER A 220 17.66 28.75 17.86
CA SER A 220 18.14 30.11 17.61
C SER A 220 19.51 30.33 18.25
N LEU A 221 20.46 30.87 17.50
CA LEU A 221 21.77 31.30 17.98
C LEU A 221 21.88 32.83 17.95
N GLU A 222 22.12 33.43 19.10
CA GLU A 222 22.41 34.86 19.23
C GLU A 222 23.76 35.05 19.91
N GLY A 223 24.73 35.58 19.18
CA GLY A 223 26.09 35.81 19.68
C GLY A 223 26.36 37.29 19.97
N THR A 224 27.09 37.59 21.05
CA THR A 224 27.67 38.92 21.30
C THR A 224 29.19 38.84 21.29
N GLY A 225 29.88 39.84 20.72
CA GLY A 225 31.35 39.91 20.72
C GLY A 225 32.03 39.36 19.46
N ALA A 226 33.27 38.88 19.56
CA ALA A 226 34.04 38.27 18.47
C ALA A 226 33.51 36.87 18.08
N ALA A 227 32.67 36.28 18.94
CA ALA A 227 31.82 35.13 18.61
C ALA A 227 30.55 35.50 17.81
N GLY A 228 30.30 36.79 17.56
CA GLY A 228 29.06 37.29 16.97
C GLY A 228 29.22 37.83 15.55
N SER A 229 28.97 36.98 14.55
CA SER A 229 28.52 37.47 13.22
C SER A 229 27.09 38.02 13.27
N ASN A 230 26.37 37.84 14.39
CA ASN A 230 25.01 38.31 14.63
C ASN A 230 24.96 39.62 15.43
N THR A 231 25.56 40.69 14.92
CA THR A 231 25.37 42.03 15.50
C THR A 231 23.96 42.61 15.23
N GLY A 232 23.02 41.81 14.72
CA GLY A 232 21.70 42.24 14.22
C GLY A 232 20.49 41.36 14.58
N GLY A 233 20.64 40.31 15.41
CA GLY A 233 19.51 39.46 15.86
C GLY A 233 19.85 37.96 15.96
N ALA A 234 18.92 37.16 16.48
CA ALA A 234 19.09 35.71 16.62
C ALA A 234 18.94 35.00 15.25
N GLN A 235 19.94 34.20 14.85
CA GLN A 235 19.84 33.32 13.67
C GLN A 235 19.04 32.08 14.03
N THR A 236 17.99 31.76 13.28
CA THR A 236 17.16 30.57 13.49
C THR A 236 17.49 29.47 12.50
N PHE A 237 17.54 28.24 12.98
CA PHE A 237 17.67 26.99 12.25
C PHE A 237 16.42 26.19 12.49
N THR A 238 15.74 25.75 11.44
CA THR A 238 14.43 25.10 11.54
C THR A 238 14.45 23.80 10.76
N TYR A 239 13.97 22.74 11.39
CA TYR A 239 13.79 21.43 10.78
C TYR A 239 12.38 20.91 11.07
N VAL A 240 11.70 20.39 10.05
CA VAL A 240 10.38 19.77 10.18
C VAL A 240 10.56 18.26 10.04
N ALA A 241 10.18 17.50 11.08
CA ALA A 241 10.38 16.06 11.11
C ALA A 241 9.42 15.30 10.19
N ASN A 242 9.96 14.30 9.51
CA ASN A 242 9.23 13.34 8.69
C ASN A 242 8.73 12.15 9.52
N ASP A 243 7.82 11.37 8.94
CA ASP A 243 7.21 10.17 9.54
C ASP A 243 8.22 9.05 9.83
N SER A 244 9.42 9.13 9.22
CA SER A 244 10.50 8.15 9.36
C SER A 244 11.69 8.68 10.19
N ASP A 245 11.68 9.95 10.59
CA ASP A 245 12.84 10.56 11.21
C ASP A 245 13.02 10.06 12.65
N THR A 246 14.25 9.74 13.00
CA THR A 246 14.65 9.49 14.38
C THR A 246 15.15 10.76 15.05
N GLU A 247 15.29 10.74 16.37
CA GLU A 247 15.87 11.85 17.15
C GLU A 247 17.30 12.19 16.70
N ALA A 248 18.05 11.19 16.19
CA ALA A 248 19.36 11.39 15.59
C ALA A 248 19.27 12.13 14.25
N ASP A 249 18.33 11.76 13.38
CA ASP A 249 18.20 12.38 12.05
C ASP A 249 17.84 13.87 12.16
N VAL A 250 16.92 14.22 13.07
CA VAL A 250 16.55 15.62 13.36
C VAL A 250 17.74 16.41 13.87
N SER A 251 18.52 15.83 14.79
CA SER A 251 19.67 16.50 15.38
C SER A 251 20.84 16.62 14.40
N ASP A 252 21.05 15.64 13.52
CA ASP A 252 22.05 15.71 12.46
C ASP A 252 21.70 16.74 11.38
N ALA A 253 20.43 16.85 11.00
CA ALA A 253 19.98 17.85 10.05
C ALA A 253 20.18 19.28 10.59
N LEU A 254 19.79 19.51 11.86
CA LEU A 254 20.02 20.79 12.53
C LEU A 254 21.51 21.08 12.72
N LYS A 255 22.31 20.05 13.04
CA LYS A 255 23.77 20.16 13.14
C LYS A 255 24.39 20.60 11.82
N ALA A 256 24.01 19.96 10.71
CA ALA A 256 24.53 20.28 9.39
C ALA A 256 24.24 21.75 9.01
N GLN A 257 23.00 22.21 9.23
CA GLN A 257 22.62 23.61 8.99
C GLN A 257 23.46 24.59 9.83
N MET A 258 23.72 24.25 11.10
CA MET A 258 24.52 25.07 11.99
C MET A 258 26.01 25.07 11.62
N ASP A 259 26.57 23.93 11.22
CA ASP A 259 27.96 23.81 10.80
C ASP A 259 28.22 24.60 9.52
N THR A 260 27.31 24.54 8.53
CA THR A 260 27.37 25.38 7.32
C THR A 260 27.36 26.86 7.68
N TYR A 261 26.46 27.29 8.57
CA TYR A 261 26.44 28.69 9.01
C TYR A 261 27.73 29.11 9.71
N ILE A 262 28.30 28.23 10.56
CA ILE A 262 29.57 28.47 11.26
C ILE A 262 30.73 28.60 10.28
N SER A 263 30.81 27.75 9.25
CA SER A 263 31.85 27.83 8.22
C SER A 263 31.72 29.08 7.37
N ASP A 264 30.51 29.39 6.88
CA ASP A 264 30.25 30.52 5.99
C ASP A 264 30.57 31.86 6.66
N ASN A 265 30.33 31.94 7.97
CA ASN A 265 30.59 33.12 8.77
C ASN A 265 31.97 33.11 9.46
N SER A 266 32.81 32.10 9.18
CA SER A 266 34.15 31.96 9.75
C SER A 266 34.19 32.03 11.29
N LEU A 267 33.19 31.44 11.95
CA LEU A 267 33.01 31.49 13.41
C LEU A 267 33.88 30.44 14.12
N THR A 268 35.16 30.71 14.32
CA THR A 268 36.12 29.74 14.88
C THR A 268 35.90 29.36 16.34
N ASN A 269 35.14 30.17 17.08
CA ASN A 269 34.91 29.98 18.51
C ASN A 269 33.62 29.21 18.78
N ILE A 270 32.89 28.76 17.76
CA ILE A 270 31.66 27.97 17.90
C ILE A 270 31.91 26.61 17.28
N SER A 271 31.55 25.56 17.99
CA SER A 271 31.52 24.21 17.43
C SER A 271 30.21 23.53 17.79
N THR A 272 29.77 22.63 16.92
CA THR A 272 28.63 21.76 17.19
C THR A 272 29.07 20.30 17.17
N SER A 273 28.46 19.47 17.99
CA SER A 273 28.72 18.03 18.04
C SER A 273 27.42 17.29 18.36
N GLN A 274 27.22 16.10 17.80
CA GLN A 274 26.09 15.23 18.14
C GLN A 274 26.62 13.99 18.85
N ASP A 275 25.96 13.59 19.93
CA ASP A 275 26.24 12.33 20.62
C ASP A 275 25.51 11.17 19.93
N ALA A 276 26.27 10.23 19.36
CA ALA A 276 25.73 9.12 18.57
C ALA A 276 24.88 8.10 19.36
N THR A 277 24.88 8.15 20.71
CA THR A 277 24.12 7.22 21.56
C THR A 277 22.82 7.86 22.05
N THR A 278 22.83 9.17 22.29
CA THR A 278 21.73 9.91 22.90
C THR A 278 21.04 10.89 21.94
N GLY A 279 21.57 11.09 20.72
CA GLY A 279 21.06 12.08 19.77
C GLY A 279 21.20 13.53 20.26
N ALA A 280 21.98 13.76 21.32
CA ALA A 280 22.12 15.08 21.92
C ALA A 280 23.01 15.96 21.04
N LEU A 281 22.43 16.99 20.42
CA LEU A 281 23.18 18.02 19.72
C LEU A 281 23.66 19.06 20.75
N THR A 282 24.94 19.35 20.64
CA THR A 282 25.73 20.10 21.60
C THR A 282 26.34 21.29 20.88
N VAL A 283 26.09 22.50 21.38
CA VAL A 283 26.73 23.74 20.93
C VAL A 283 27.74 24.15 21.99
N ALA A 284 29.00 24.27 21.59
CA ALA A 284 30.09 24.68 22.45
C ALA A 284 30.65 26.02 21.99
N LEU A 285 30.97 26.88 22.97
CA LEU A 285 31.79 28.07 22.75
C LEU A 285 33.23 27.75 23.17
N GLY A 286 34.16 27.77 22.22
CA GLY A 286 35.58 27.68 22.50
C GLY A 286 36.10 28.96 23.17
N GLY A 287 37.08 28.81 24.06
CA GLY A 287 37.63 29.91 24.88
C GLY A 287 37.99 31.18 24.09
N GLY A 288 37.13 32.19 24.19
CA GLY A 288 37.30 33.53 23.60
C GLY A 288 37.62 34.60 24.65
N ALA A 289 37.81 35.84 24.19
CA ALA A 289 38.00 36.97 25.10
C ALA A 289 36.74 37.17 25.97
N GLY A 290 36.91 37.68 27.20
CA GLY A 290 35.91 37.70 28.29
C GLY A 290 34.58 38.46 28.07
N THR A 291 34.18 38.70 26.82
CA THR A 291 32.92 39.33 26.39
C THR A 291 32.13 38.48 25.39
N ASP A 292 32.66 37.33 24.95
CA ASP A 292 32.02 36.49 23.94
C ASP A 292 30.88 35.68 24.58
N ALA A 293 29.64 35.89 24.19
CA ALA A 293 28.49 35.18 24.75
C ALA A 293 27.64 34.59 23.63
N ILE A 294 27.04 33.41 23.86
CA ILE A 294 26.09 32.79 22.93
C ILE A 294 24.83 32.42 23.68
N THR A 295 23.71 33.02 23.28
CA THR A 295 22.39 32.61 23.72
C THR A 295 21.86 31.60 22.72
N VAL A 296 21.64 30.37 23.19
CA VAL A 296 20.94 29.33 22.43
C VAL A 296 19.49 29.30 22.92
N GLY A 297 18.56 29.55 22.01
CA GLY A 297 17.13 29.33 22.22
C GLY A 297 16.67 28.10 21.45
N PHE A 298 15.63 27.46 21.92
CA PHE A 298 14.92 26.42 21.17
C PHE A 298 13.42 26.68 21.27
N THR A 299 12.73 26.50 20.16
CA THR A 299 11.27 26.64 20.06
C THR A 299 10.71 25.36 19.46
N GLU A 300 9.64 24.88 20.08
CA GLU A 300 8.96 23.65 19.72
C GLU A 300 7.58 24.00 19.17
N THR A 301 7.28 23.53 17.97
CA THR A 301 5.96 23.72 17.36
C THR A 301 5.46 22.44 16.70
N THR A 302 4.14 22.25 16.68
CA THR A 302 3.45 21.10 16.07
C THR A 302 2.42 21.58 15.06
N GLY A 303 1.95 20.65 14.22
CA GLY A 303 0.97 20.95 13.18
C GLY A 303 1.58 21.54 11.91
N GLY A 304 2.88 21.33 11.68
CA GLY A 304 3.53 21.61 10.41
C GLY A 304 3.17 20.57 9.36
N THR A 305 3.42 20.89 8.08
CA THR A 305 3.31 19.88 7.01
C THR A 305 4.67 19.19 6.86
N VAL A 306 4.64 17.87 6.74
CA VAL A 306 5.85 17.07 6.50
C VAL A 306 6.51 17.51 5.19
N ALA A 307 7.83 17.65 5.20
CA ALA A 307 8.59 17.89 3.98
C ALA A 307 8.51 16.65 3.09
N GLY A 308 8.25 16.82 1.79
CA GLY A 308 8.26 15.66 0.89
C GLY A 308 9.67 15.08 0.76
N GLY A 309 9.79 13.81 0.34
CA GLY A 309 11.09 13.14 0.19
C GLY A 309 12.02 13.79 -0.84
N LEU A 310 11.51 14.73 -1.65
CA LEU A 310 12.30 15.55 -2.59
C LEU A 310 12.36 17.04 -2.20
N SER A 311 12.12 17.39 -0.94
CA SER A 311 12.10 18.77 -0.46
C SER A 311 13.40 19.54 -0.71
N ALA A 312 14.56 18.89 -0.65
CA ALA A 312 15.86 19.50 -0.98
C ALA A 312 15.96 20.01 -2.42
N LEU A 313 15.04 19.61 -3.32
CA LEU A 313 14.96 20.14 -4.68
C LEU A 313 14.47 21.60 -4.71
N ALA A 314 13.80 22.08 -3.66
CA ALA A 314 13.36 23.47 -3.55
C ALA A 314 14.51 24.43 -3.24
N SER A 315 15.48 23.99 -2.42
CA SER A 315 16.66 24.75 -2.02
C SER A 315 17.86 24.61 -2.95
N LEU A 316 17.74 23.87 -4.05
CA LEU A 316 18.83 23.60 -4.98
C LEU A 316 19.26 24.89 -5.73
N ASP A 317 20.47 25.38 -5.43
CA ASP A 317 21.06 26.58 -6.05
C ASP A 317 22.45 26.28 -6.63
N VAL A 318 22.58 26.41 -7.97
CA VAL A 318 23.86 26.21 -8.69
C VAL A 318 24.52 27.53 -9.11
N THR A 319 24.01 28.68 -8.68
CA THR A 319 24.54 29.99 -9.09
C THR A 319 25.93 30.28 -8.51
N THR A 320 26.26 29.68 -7.36
CA THR A 320 27.58 29.76 -6.72
C THR A 320 28.39 28.47 -6.96
N GLU A 321 29.71 28.53 -6.81
CA GLU A 321 30.58 27.35 -6.99
C GLU A 321 30.46 26.36 -5.83
N GLU A 322 30.24 26.87 -4.62
CA GLU A 322 29.96 26.09 -3.41
C GLU A 322 28.57 25.45 -3.44
N GLY A 323 27.55 26.20 -3.88
CA GLY A 323 26.19 25.68 -4.07
C GLY A 323 26.11 24.59 -5.13
N ALA A 324 26.83 24.72 -6.24
CA ALA A 324 26.90 23.69 -7.27
C ALA A 324 27.60 22.40 -6.80
N ALA A 325 28.49 22.46 -5.80
CA ALA A 325 29.11 21.27 -5.21
C ALA A 325 28.14 20.54 -4.26
N LEU A 326 27.45 21.29 -3.39
CA LEU A 326 26.42 20.75 -2.49
C LEU A 326 25.23 20.17 -3.27
N ALA A 327 24.81 20.85 -4.34
CA ALA A 327 23.74 20.41 -5.22
C ALA A 327 23.96 19.02 -5.83
N LEU A 328 25.22 18.62 -6.05
CA LEU A 328 25.55 17.29 -6.57
C LEU A 328 25.36 16.20 -5.51
N THR A 329 25.70 16.47 -4.26
CA THR A 329 25.44 15.54 -3.14
C THR A 329 23.94 15.42 -2.87
N ASP A 330 23.23 16.54 -2.88
CA ASP A 330 21.78 16.57 -2.67
C ASP A 330 21.06 15.78 -3.76
N ILE A 331 21.36 16.03 -5.05
CA ILE A 331 20.69 15.34 -6.15
C ILE A 331 20.97 13.83 -6.15
N GLU A 332 22.14 13.38 -5.70
CA GLU A 332 22.42 11.95 -5.53
C GLU A 332 21.57 11.31 -4.42
N SER A 333 21.41 12.00 -3.29
CA SER A 333 20.51 11.55 -2.21
C SER A 333 19.05 11.48 -2.69
N LEU A 334 18.61 12.49 -3.44
CA LEU A 334 17.26 12.55 -4.01
C LEU A 334 17.01 11.43 -5.03
N ILE A 335 17.99 11.12 -5.89
CA ILE A 335 17.92 10.00 -6.83
C ILE A 335 17.78 8.67 -6.08
N ASN A 336 18.56 8.45 -5.02
CA ASN A 336 18.45 7.24 -4.21
C ASN A 336 17.07 7.11 -3.57
N THR A 337 16.52 8.21 -3.02
CA THR A 337 15.17 8.24 -2.45
C THR A 337 14.10 7.86 -3.48
N ALA A 338 14.20 8.38 -4.71
CA ALA A 338 13.29 8.02 -5.81
C ALA A 338 13.44 6.55 -6.26
N ILE A 339 14.68 6.03 -6.29
CA ILE A 339 14.96 4.62 -6.60
C ILE A 339 14.37 3.70 -5.53
N ASP A 340 14.54 4.01 -4.25
CA ASP A 340 13.99 3.24 -3.13
C ASP A 340 12.47 3.23 -3.17
N ALA A 341 11.86 4.38 -3.50
CA ALA A 341 10.42 4.46 -3.71
C ALA A 341 9.95 3.54 -4.85
N ALA A 342 10.62 3.59 -6.01
CA ALA A 342 10.30 2.72 -7.15
C ALA A 342 10.50 1.23 -6.83
N ALA A 343 11.57 0.87 -6.12
CA ALA A 343 11.87 -0.49 -5.71
C ALA A 343 10.82 -1.03 -4.72
N SER A 344 10.41 -0.22 -3.76
CA SER A 344 9.35 -0.55 -2.80
C SER A 344 8.01 -0.81 -3.52
N PHE A 345 7.61 0.05 -4.45
CA PHE A 345 6.40 -0.19 -5.26
C PHE A 345 6.52 -1.42 -6.17
N GLY A 346 7.70 -1.68 -6.74
CA GLY A 346 7.98 -2.88 -7.53
C GLY A 346 7.83 -4.17 -6.71
N SER A 347 8.35 -4.20 -5.48
CA SER A 347 8.21 -5.32 -4.55
C SER A 347 6.73 -5.58 -4.19
N VAL A 348 5.98 -4.51 -3.88
CA VAL A 348 4.54 -4.61 -3.61
C VAL A 348 3.77 -5.10 -4.84
N GLN A 349 4.07 -4.59 -6.03
CA GLN A 349 3.43 -5.04 -7.27
C GLN A 349 3.69 -6.53 -7.51
N GLY A 350 4.92 -7.00 -7.30
CA GLY A 350 5.28 -8.42 -7.37
C GLY A 350 4.47 -9.27 -6.39
N ARG A 351 4.31 -8.82 -5.14
CA ARG A 351 3.47 -9.49 -4.14
C ARG A 351 1.99 -9.57 -4.55
N ILE A 352 1.44 -8.49 -5.11
CA ILE A 352 0.06 -8.45 -5.60
C ILE A 352 -0.14 -9.43 -6.76
N ASN A 353 0.79 -9.47 -7.72
CA ASN A 353 0.72 -10.41 -8.85
C ASN A 353 0.72 -11.86 -8.38
N THR A 354 1.67 -12.24 -7.52
CA THR A 354 1.74 -13.61 -6.97
C THR A 354 0.46 -13.98 -6.22
N GLN A 355 -0.12 -13.04 -5.46
CA GLN A 355 -1.39 -13.28 -4.78
C GLN A 355 -2.55 -13.44 -5.77
N SER A 356 -2.61 -12.61 -6.82
CA SER A 356 -3.64 -12.68 -7.86
C SER A 356 -3.61 -14.03 -8.58
N ASP A 357 -2.42 -14.53 -8.92
CA ASP A 357 -2.23 -15.84 -9.56
C ASP A 357 -2.67 -16.98 -8.63
N PHE A 358 -2.34 -16.88 -7.34
CA PHE A 358 -2.78 -17.83 -6.33
C PHE A 358 -4.30 -17.86 -6.17
N VAL A 359 -4.94 -16.68 -6.04
CA VAL A 359 -6.40 -16.56 -5.90
C VAL A 359 -7.11 -17.08 -7.15
N SER A 360 -6.57 -16.84 -8.34
CA SER A 360 -7.10 -17.35 -9.60
C SER A 360 -7.05 -18.89 -9.64
N SER A 361 -5.88 -19.46 -9.34
CA SER A 361 -5.69 -20.93 -9.28
C SER A 361 -6.57 -21.59 -8.21
N LEU A 362 -6.78 -20.92 -7.07
CA LEU A 362 -7.66 -21.37 -6.00
C LEU A 362 -9.13 -21.37 -6.47
N THR A 363 -9.56 -20.30 -7.13
CA THR A 363 -10.92 -20.17 -7.67
C THR A 363 -11.19 -21.23 -8.73
N ASP A 364 -10.24 -21.51 -9.62
CA ASP A 364 -10.34 -22.59 -10.61
C ASP A 364 -10.44 -23.98 -9.96
N SER A 365 -9.63 -24.21 -8.92
CA SER A 365 -9.65 -25.47 -8.16
C SER A 365 -10.97 -25.66 -7.40
N LEU A 366 -11.52 -24.59 -6.81
CA LEU A 366 -12.82 -24.60 -6.15
C LEU A 366 -13.94 -24.84 -7.16
N THR A 367 -13.92 -24.16 -8.30
CA THR A 367 -14.91 -24.33 -9.39
C THR A 367 -14.91 -25.76 -9.92
N SER A 368 -13.73 -26.32 -10.17
CA SER A 368 -13.56 -27.72 -10.55
C SER A 368 -14.06 -28.69 -9.47
N GLY A 369 -13.75 -28.42 -8.20
CA GLY A 369 -14.24 -29.21 -7.06
C GLY A 369 -15.76 -29.17 -6.91
N ILE A 370 -16.39 -28.01 -7.11
CA ILE A 370 -17.85 -27.85 -7.12
C ILE A 370 -18.45 -28.65 -8.28
N GLY A 371 -17.87 -28.53 -9.48
CA GLY A 371 -18.33 -29.27 -10.67
C GLY A 371 -18.25 -30.78 -10.46
N ALA A 372 -17.16 -31.29 -9.88
CA ALA A 372 -17.03 -32.71 -9.56
C ALA A 372 -18.09 -33.22 -8.56
N LEU A 373 -18.60 -32.36 -7.68
CA LEU A 373 -19.64 -32.69 -6.71
C LEU A 373 -21.05 -32.62 -7.31
N VAL A 374 -21.31 -31.66 -8.20
CA VAL A 374 -22.67 -31.26 -8.57
C VAL A 374 -23.00 -31.48 -10.04
N ASP A 375 -22.03 -31.50 -10.94
CA ASP A 375 -22.28 -31.57 -12.39
C ASP A 375 -22.80 -32.94 -12.82
N ALA A 376 -23.71 -32.92 -13.78
CA ALA A 376 -24.18 -34.13 -14.45
C ALA A 376 -23.24 -34.50 -15.61
N ASN A 377 -22.97 -35.80 -15.77
CA ASN A 377 -22.32 -36.30 -16.97
C ASN A 377 -23.35 -36.36 -18.11
N MET A 378 -23.25 -35.42 -19.06
CA MET A 378 -24.25 -35.22 -20.12
C MET A 378 -24.32 -36.41 -21.10
N GLU A 379 -23.21 -37.13 -21.30
CA GLU A 379 -23.16 -38.32 -22.14
C GLU A 379 -23.97 -39.47 -21.52
N ALA A 380 -23.75 -39.74 -20.23
CA ALA A 380 -24.49 -40.75 -19.48
C ALA A 380 -25.96 -40.38 -19.33
N ALA A 381 -26.26 -39.11 -19.03
CA ALA A 381 -27.62 -38.61 -18.93
C ALA A 381 -28.36 -38.72 -20.28
N SER A 382 -27.71 -38.40 -21.40
CA SER A 382 -28.29 -38.54 -22.74
C SER A 382 -28.57 -39.99 -23.11
N ALA A 383 -27.63 -40.90 -22.84
CA ALA A 383 -27.83 -42.34 -23.05
C ALA A 383 -28.98 -42.89 -22.17
N ARG A 384 -29.06 -42.43 -20.91
CA ARG A 384 -30.12 -42.80 -19.98
C ARG A 384 -31.48 -42.26 -20.42
N LEU A 385 -31.55 -41.02 -20.92
CA LEU A 385 -32.77 -40.41 -21.43
C LEU A 385 -33.34 -41.24 -22.60
N GLN A 386 -32.49 -41.60 -23.56
CA GLN A 386 -32.89 -42.43 -24.70
C GLN A 386 -33.37 -43.81 -24.25
N SER A 387 -32.64 -44.45 -23.32
CA SER A 387 -33.05 -45.74 -22.75
C SER A 387 -34.42 -45.64 -22.04
N LEU A 388 -34.64 -44.60 -21.24
CA LEU A 388 -35.89 -44.37 -20.52
C LEU A 388 -37.06 -44.07 -21.46
N GLN A 389 -36.84 -43.33 -22.55
CA GLN A 389 -37.85 -43.10 -23.58
C GLN A 389 -38.28 -44.41 -24.25
N VAL A 390 -37.32 -45.28 -24.60
CA VAL A 390 -37.61 -46.61 -25.17
C VAL A 390 -38.34 -47.48 -24.14
N GLN A 391 -37.90 -47.47 -22.87
CA GLN A 391 -38.58 -48.20 -21.79
C GLN A 391 -40.00 -47.69 -21.54
N GLN A 392 -40.24 -46.38 -21.66
CA GLN A 392 -41.58 -45.79 -21.53
C GLN A 392 -42.49 -46.29 -22.65
N GLN A 393 -42.01 -46.31 -23.89
CA GLN A 393 -42.75 -46.83 -25.04
C GLN A 393 -43.09 -48.33 -24.86
N LEU A 394 -42.11 -49.14 -24.45
CA LEU A 394 -42.31 -50.56 -24.14
C LEU A 394 -43.23 -50.77 -22.93
N GLY A 395 -43.18 -49.89 -21.93
CA GLY A 395 -44.04 -49.91 -20.74
C GLY A 395 -45.50 -49.61 -21.08
N ILE A 396 -45.75 -48.64 -21.96
CA ILE A 396 -47.10 -48.34 -22.49
C ILE A 396 -47.63 -49.53 -23.29
N GLN A 397 -46.79 -50.13 -24.15
CA GLN A 397 -47.15 -51.32 -24.91
C GLN A 397 -47.47 -52.51 -23.98
N SER A 398 -46.63 -52.74 -22.97
CA SER A 398 -46.82 -53.81 -21.98
C SER A 398 -48.07 -53.60 -21.12
N LEU A 399 -48.37 -52.34 -20.75
CA LEU A 399 -49.61 -51.98 -20.06
C LEU A 399 -50.84 -52.20 -20.95
N SER A 400 -50.76 -51.87 -22.24
CA SER A 400 -51.81 -52.15 -23.22
C SER A 400 -52.08 -53.66 -23.35
N ILE A 401 -51.02 -54.48 -23.43
CA ILE A 401 -51.12 -55.95 -23.48
C ILE A 401 -51.70 -56.49 -22.16
N ALA A 402 -51.24 -56.00 -21.02
CA ALA A 402 -51.77 -56.39 -19.70
C ALA A 402 -53.25 -56.02 -19.53
N ASN A 403 -53.69 -54.90 -20.10
CA ASN A 403 -55.11 -54.48 -20.12
C ASN A 403 -55.98 -55.31 -21.07
N GLN A 404 -55.40 -55.97 -22.08
CA GLN A 404 -56.12 -56.87 -22.99
C GLN A 404 -56.28 -58.29 -22.42
N ALA A 405 -55.47 -58.71 -21.45
CA ALA A 405 -55.52 -60.05 -20.88
C ALA A 405 -56.90 -60.49 -20.32
N PRO A 406 -57.72 -59.61 -19.68
CA PRO A 406 -59.08 -59.96 -19.27
C PRO A 406 -60.08 -60.15 -20.43
N GLN A 407 -59.79 -59.59 -21.62
CA GLN A 407 -60.68 -59.70 -22.79
C GLN A 407 -60.66 -61.11 -23.39
N SER A 408 -59.53 -61.82 -23.31
CA SER A 408 -59.41 -63.23 -23.72
C SER A 408 -60.24 -64.19 -22.85
N ILE A 409 -60.67 -63.75 -21.67
CA ILE A 409 -61.59 -64.51 -20.81
C ILE A 409 -63.04 -64.28 -21.24
N LEU A 410 -63.38 -63.07 -21.70
CA LEU A 410 -64.70 -62.77 -22.26
C LEU A 410 -64.99 -63.62 -23.52
N SER A 411 -63.98 -63.89 -24.35
CA SER A 411 -64.12 -64.74 -25.53
C SER A 411 -64.35 -66.23 -25.22
N LEU A 412 -64.22 -66.66 -23.95
CA LEU A 412 -64.55 -68.02 -23.52
C LEU A 412 -66.03 -68.18 -23.14
N PHE A 413 -66.74 -67.07 -22.96
CA PHE A 413 -68.17 -67.01 -22.60
C PHE A 413 -69.02 -66.39 -23.72
N GLY A 414 -68.45 -66.18 -24.91
CA GLY A 414 -69.10 -65.64 -26.11
C GLY A 414 -69.19 -66.67 -27.22
#